data_AF-A0A6L3A5Z9-F1
#
_entry.id   AF-A0A6L3A5Z9-F1
#
_cell.length_a   1.000
_cell.length_b   1.000
_cell.length_c   1.000
_cell.angle_alpha   90.00
_cell.angle_beta   90.00
_cell.angle_gamma   90.00
#
_symmetry.space_group_name_H-M   'P 1'
#
loop_
_entity.id
_entity.type
_entity.pdbx_description
1 polymer ?
#
loop_
_entity_poly.entity_id
_entity_poly.type
_entity_poly.pdbx_seq_one_letter_code
_entity_poly.pdbx_strand_id
1 'polypeptide(L)'
;MVRRSVPAGLVLLVFCTAGCESGGRNYRGPRIQTVSILRSANPWLNMDAVRDEKPEGIQFRIFLIPQNEHRGVLVPGTFIVDMYYRGRDAQGEVSREKITTFSAPTRTLPHKRHPTTLGQYYVMRLSWAPHDVLEREVEFIVSYEDPAGRKTFGQPIRIIVPKEVF
;
A
#
# COMPACT_ATOMS: atom_id res chain seq x y z
N MET A 1 -59.96 23.56 12.03
CA MET A 1 -59.04 23.55 13.20
C MET A 1 -58.61 22.11 13.44
N VAL A 2 -57.36 21.89 13.85
CA VAL A 2 -56.70 20.61 14.23
C VAL A 2 -55.95 19.83 13.11
N ARG A 3 -54.65 20.13 13.05
CA ARG A 3 -53.44 19.33 12.77
C ARG A 3 -53.61 17.83 12.46
N ARG A 4 -52.84 17.32 11.49
CA ARG A 4 -51.52 16.66 11.73
C ARG A 4 -50.86 16.22 10.42
N SER A 5 -49.72 16.85 10.15
CA SER A 5 -48.64 16.38 9.28
C SER A 5 -47.88 15.24 9.98
N VAL A 6 -47.52 14.21 9.22
CA VAL A 6 -46.51 13.21 9.63
C VAL A 6 -45.53 13.04 8.46
N PRO A 7 -44.30 13.52 8.56
CA PRO A 7 -43.20 13.02 7.76
C PRO A 7 -42.39 12.03 8.59
N ALA A 8 -42.11 10.85 8.06
CA ALA A 8 -41.09 9.97 8.60
C ALA A 8 -40.27 9.45 7.42
N GLY A 9 -39.18 10.17 7.14
CA GLY A 9 -38.16 9.74 6.20
C GLY A 9 -37.57 8.41 6.65
N LEU A 10 -37.60 7.44 5.75
CA LEU A 10 -36.87 6.19 5.89
C LEU A 10 -35.40 6.48 5.55
N VAL A 11 -34.63 6.94 6.53
CA VAL A 11 -33.17 7.01 6.41
C VAL A 11 -32.63 5.60 6.66
N LEU A 12 -32.31 4.90 5.57
CA LEU A 12 -31.60 3.64 5.63
C LEU A 12 -30.13 3.92 6.00
N LEU A 13 -29.83 3.97 7.29
CA LEU A 13 -28.46 3.91 7.81
C LEU A 13 -27.94 2.48 7.59
N VAL A 14 -27.29 2.27 6.44
CA VAL A 14 -26.43 1.11 6.23
C VAL A 14 -25.20 1.31 7.12
N PHE A 15 -25.25 0.79 8.34
CA PHE A 15 -24.06 0.56 9.12
C PHE A 15 -23.25 -0.51 8.39
N CYS A 16 -22.25 -0.08 7.61
CA CYS A 16 -21.14 -0.94 7.24
C CYS A 16 -20.48 -1.38 8.53
N THR A 17 -20.83 -2.57 9.00
CA THR A 17 -20.06 -3.28 10.03
C THR A 17 -18.67 -3.50 9.44
N ALA A 18 -17.74 -2.63 9.80
CA ALA A 18 -16.32 -2.94 9.72
C ALA A 18 -16.14 -4.28 10.42
N GLY A 19 -15.91 -5.33 9.64
CA GLY A 19 -15.43 -6.60 10.15
C GLY A 19 -14.06 -6.33 10.77
N CYS A 20 -14.07 -5.98 12.05
CA CYS A 20 -12.89 -5.95 12.89
C CYS A 20 -12.46 -7.41 13.02
N GLU A 21 -11.62 -7.88 12.09
CA GLU A 21 -10.88 -9.12 12.29
C GLU A 21 -10.01 -8.89 13.53
N SER A 22 -10.48 -9.43 14.65
CA SER A 22 -9.77 -9.48 15.90
C SER A 22 -8.48 -10.27 15.71
N GLY A 23 -7.42 -9.56 15.33
CA GLY A 23 -6.04 -10.01 15.47
C GLY A 23 -5.79 -10.32 16.94
N GLY A 24 -5.85 -11.60 17.28
CA GLY A 24 -5.65 -12.04 18.65
C GLY A 24 -4.22 -11.73 19.10
N ARG A 25 -4.06 -11.17 20.30
CA ARG A 25 -2.78 -10.99 21.03
C ARG A 25 -1.87 -12.23 21.07
N ASN A 26 -2.38 -13.38 20.65
CA ASN A 26 -1.72 -14.69 20.67
C ASN A 26 -1.36 -15.23 19.27
N TYR A 27 -1.23 -14.37 18.23
CA TYR A 27 -0.77 -14.84 16.91
C TYR A 27 0.63 -15.48 17.01
N ARG A 28 0.72 -16.76 16.62
CA ARG A 28 1.94 -17.59 16.69
C ARG A 28 2.65 -17.78 15.34
N GLY A 29 2.28 -17.03 14.31
CA GLY A 29 2.95 -17.14 13.01
C GLY A 29 4.39 -16.63 13.04
N PRO A 30 5.15 -16.83 11.95
CA PRO A 30 6.56 -16.48 11.91
C PRO A 30 6.72 -14.97 12.09
N ARG A 31 7.71 -14.57 12.90
CA ARG A 31 8.01 -13.16 13.14
C ARG A 31 8.73 -12.59 11.94
N ILE A 32 8.11 -11.62 11.27
CA ILE A 32 8.73 -10.94 10.12
C ILE A 32 9.80 -9.97 10.61
N GLN A 33 11.03 -10.19 10.17
CA GLN A 33 12.17 -9.34 10.48
C GLN A 33 12.38 -8.26 9.40
N THR A 34 12.08 -8.58 8.15
CA THR A 34 12.36 -7.68 7.02
C THR A 34 11.20 -7.65 6.03
N VAL A 35 10.84 -6.44 5.63
CA VAL A 35 10.01 -6.17 4.45
C VAL A 35 10.94 -5.77 3.32
N SER A 36 11.15 -6.65 2.36
CA SER A 36 12.00 -6.38 1.21
C SER A 36 11.13 -6.11 -0.02
N ILE A 37 11.50 -5.10 -0.78
CA ILE A 37 10.69 -4.63 -1.90
C ILE A 37 11.53 -4.68 -3.16
N LEU A 38 11.01 -5.35 -4.18
CA LEU A 38 11.60 -5.42 -5.50
C LEU A 38 10.67 -4.74 -6.50
N ARG A 39 11.25 -3.89 -7.35
CA ARG A 39 10.58 -3.24 -8.47
C ARG A 39 11.12 -3.78 -9.79
N SER A 40 10.25 -3.89 -10.81
CA SER A 40 10.69 -4.14 -12.18
C SER A 40 11.39 -2.90 -12.75
N ALA A 41 12.12 -3.08 -13.85
CA ALA A 41 12.73 -1.96 -14.59
C ALA A 41 11.67 -0.96 -15.09
N ASN A 42 10.51 -1.47 -15.53
CA ASN A 42 9.32 -0.68 -15.80
C ASN A 42 8.23 -1.07 -14.77
N PRO A 43 8.11 -0.37 -13.62
CA PRO A 43 7.14 -0.70 -12.57
C PRO A 43 5.81 0.04 -12.74
N TRP A 44 5.64 0.78 -13.83
CA TRP A 44 4.56 1.71 -14.03
C TRP A 44 3.27 1.00 -14.42
N LEU A 45 2.15 1.50 -13.91
CA LEU A 45 0.82 1.00 -14.21
C LEU A 45 0.06 2.04 -15.03
N ASN A 46 -0.61 1.54 -16.05
CA ASN A 46 -1.67 2.24 -16.77
C ASN A 46 -2.95 1.46 -16.47
N MET A 47 -3.89 2.11 -15.80
CA MET A 47 -5.17 1.54 -15.38
C MET A 47 -6.32 2.02 -16.27
N ASP A 48 -6.11 3.04 -17.09
CA ASP A 48 -7.04 3.49 -18.12
C ASP A 48 -7.11 2.51 -19.31
N ALA A 49 -8.34 2.27 -19.76
CA ALA A 49 -8.62 1.51 -20.97
C ALA A 49 -8.13 2.22 -22.25
N VAL A 50 -8.02 3.55 -22.22
CA VAL A 50 -7.59 4.38 -23.36
C VAL A 50 -6.08 4.29 -23.61
N ARG A 51 -5.31 3.71 -22.67
CA ARG A 51 -3.85 3.60 -22.72
C ARG A 51 -3.14 4.96 -22.83
N ASP A 52 -3.54 5.96 -22.04
CA ASP A 52 -2.77 7.22 -21.93
C ASP A 52 -1.32 6.89 -21.53
N GLU A 53 -0.32 7.48 -22.19
CA GLU A 53 1.09 7.17 -21.95
C GLU A 53 1.54 7.57 -20.53
N LYS A 54 0.72 8.32 -19.81
CA LYS A 54 0.94 8.71 -18.43
C LYS A 54 0.81 7.54 -17.47
N PRO A 55 1.76 7.38 -16.54
CA PRO A 55 1.59 6.42 -15.47
C PRO A 55 0.51 6.91 -14.49
N GLU A 56 -0.32 5.98 -14.03
CA GLU A 56 -1.39 6.23 -13.06
C GLU A 56 -1.14 5.54 -11.71
N GLY A 57 -0.06 4.75 -11.67
CA GLY A 57 0.29 3.95 -10.51
C GLY A 57 1.62 3.25 -10.64
N ILE A 58 1.95 2.49 -9.61
CA ILE A 58 3.17 1.70 -9.50
C ILE A 58 2.89 0.31 -8.95
N GLN A 59 3.68 -0.67 -9.40
CA GLN A 59 3.64 -2.03 -8.91
C GLN A 59 4.91 -2.40 -8.12
N PHE A 60 4.71 -2.97 -6.94
CA PHE A 60 5.77 -3.53 -6.10
C PHE A 60 5.62 -5.04 -5.96
N ARG A 61 6.75 -5.73 -5.83
CA ARG A 61 6.83 -7.09 -5.29
C ARG A 61 7.35 -7.00 -3.87
N ILE A 62 6.55 -7.43 -2.91
CA ILE A 62 6.89 -7.30 -1.49
C ILE A 62 7.10 -8.69 -0.89
N PHE A 63 8.29 -8.91 -0.35
CA PHE A 63 8.70 -10.12 0.33
C PHE A 63 8.69 -9.88 1.84
N LEU A 64 7.99 -10.73 2.57
CA LEU A 64 8.06 -10.77 4.04
C LEU A 64 9.05 -11.85 4.44
N ILE A 65 10.18 -11.45 5.01
CA ILE A 65 11.27 -12.36 5.37
C ILE A 65 11.25 -12.56 6.89
N PRO A 66 10.99 -13.80 7.37
CA PRO A 66 11.03 -14.14 8.78
C PRO A 66 12.41 -14.00 9.40
N GLN A 67 12.42 -13.89 10.73
CA GLN A 67 13.65 -14.04 11.51
C GLN A 67 14.25 -15.44 11.29
N ASN A 68 15.55 -15.51 11.00
CA ASN A 68 16.32 -16.73 10.71
C ASN A 68 16.00 -17.42 9.38
N GLU A 69 15.27 -16.75 8.48
CA GLU A 69 15.06 -17.22 7.11
C GLU A 69 15.64 -16.23 6.10
N HIS A 70 15.86 -16.70 4.87
CA HIS A 70 16.38 -15.89 3.77
C HIS A 70 15.39 -15.78 2.60
N ARG A 71 14.14 -16.23 2.79
CA ARG A 71 13.14 -16.34 1.74
C ARG A 71 11.84 -15.68 2.19
N GLY A 72 11.13 -15.11 1.23
CA GLY A 72 9.82 -14.53 1.45
C GLY A 72 8.77 -15.59 1.75
N VAL A 73 7.88 -15.30 2.68
CA VAL A 73 6.75 -16.14 3.06
C VAL A 73 5.43 -15.38 2.94
N LEU A 74 4.33 -16.12 2.82
CA LEU A 74 2.98 -15.56 2.87
C LEU A 74 2.42 -15.71 4.27
N VAL A 75 2.16 -14.59 4.93
CA VAL A 75 1.52 -14.52 6.25
C VAL A 75 0.36 -13.52 6.28
N PRO A 76 -0.65 -13.76 7.12
CA PRO A 76 -1.75 -12.81 7.34
C PRO A 76 -1.25 -11.54 8.02
N GLY A 77 -1.77 -10.38 7.61
CA GLY A 77 -1.49 -9.09 8.22
C GLY A 77 -1.97 -7.96 7.31
N THR A 78 -1.44 -6.77 7.51
CA THR A 78 -1.79 -5.58 6.73
C THR A 78 -0.54 -4.87 6.25
N PHE A 79 -0.46 -4.59 4.96
CA PHE A 79 0.53 -3.67 4.45
C PHE A 79 0.03 -2.24 4.55
N ILE A 80 0.92 -1.34 4.97
CA ILE A 80 0.69 0.09 5.04
C ILE A 80 1.79 0.76 4.22
N VAL A 81 1.41 1.55 3.21
CA VAL A 81 2.35 2.29 2.37
C VAL A 81 2.11 3.77 2.54
N ASP A 82 3.06 4.46 3.15
CA ASP A 82 3.08 5.92 3.18
C ASP A 82 3.82 6.44 1.95
N MET A 83 3.22 7.40 1.26
CA MET A 83 3.77 8.04 0.08
C MET A 83 4.05 9.52 0.38
N TYR A 84 5.22 10.01 0.00
CA TYR A 84 5.68 11.37 0.24
C TYR A 84 6.21 12.02 -1.03
N TYR A 85 6.02 13.32 -1.19
CA TYR A 85 6.88 14.13 -2.05
C TYR A 85 8.23 14.30 -1.37
N ARG A 86 9.30 14.18 -2.16
CA ARG A 86 10.64 14.55 -1.73
C ARG A 86 11.04 15.83 -2.45
N GLY A 87 11.28 16.87 -1.67
CA GLY A 87 11.78 18.14 -2.17
C GLY A 87 13.12 18.49 -1.53
N ARG A 88 13.69 19.59 -2.01
CA ARG A 88 14.67 20.35 -1.25
C ARG A 88 14.06 21.71 -0.94
N ASP A 89 14.24 22.19 0.29
CA ASP A 89 13.86 23.56 0.62
C ASP A 89 14.88 24.57 0.07
N ALA A 90 14.63 25.85 0.32
CA ALA A 90 15.49 26.95 -0.16
C ALA A 90 16.92 26.89 0.44
N GLN A 91 17.12 26.14 1.51
CA GLN A 91 18.39 25.94 2.20
C GLN A 91 19.10 24.66 1.74
N GLY A 92 18.47 23.87 0.85
CA GLY A 92 19.01 22.64 0.31
C GLY A 92 18.75 21.41 1.18
N GLU A 93 18.01 21.56 2.28
CA GLU A 93 17.63 20.45 3.16
C GLU A 93 16.51 19.62 2.54
N VAL A 94 16.55 18.31 2.78
CA VAL A 94 15.56 17.39 2.22
C VAL A 94 14.27 17.49 3.01
N SER A 95 13.21 17.95 2.36
CA SER A 95 11.86 17.95 2.94
C SER A 95 11.06 16.73 2.47
N ARG A 96 10.18 16.25 3.36
CA ARG A 96 9.22 15.18 3.08
C ARG A 96 7.82 15.68 3.36
N GLU A 97 7.00 15.77 2.32
CA GLU A 97 5.58 16.13 2.44
C GLU A 97 4.73 14.88 2.20
N LYS A 98 3.89 14.50 3.17
CA LYS A 98 3.06 13.31 3.03
C LYS A 98 1.94 13.55 2.01
N ILE A 99 1.85 12.68 1.02
CA ILE A 99 0.81 12.70 -0.01
C ILE A 99 -0.40 11.92 0.48
N THR A 100 -0.19 10.64 0.79
CA THR A 100 -1.28 9.71 1.14
C THR A 100 -0.76 8.46 1.85
N THR A 101 -1.68 7.66 2.37
CA THR A 101 -1.41 6.34 2.96
C THR A 101 -2.33 5.31 2.31
N PHE A 102 -1.73 4.24 1.80
CA PHE A 102 -2.44 3.06 1.33
C PHE A 102 -2.40 1.99 2.41
N SER A 103 -3.51 1.26 2.56
CA SER A 103 -3.58 0.11 3.46
C SER A 103 -4.27 -1.05 2.75
N ALA A 104 -3.67 -2.23 2.80
CA ALA A 104 -4.20 -3.42 2.15
C ALA A 104 -3.94 -4.67 3.03
N PRO A 105 -4.98 -5.39 3.45
CA PRO A 105 -4.82 -6.70 4.07
C PRO A 105 -4.12 -7.67 3.11
N THR A 106 -3.20 -8.49 3.61
CA THR A 106 -2.45 -9.43 2.75
C THR A 106 -3.36 -10.42 2.01
N ARG A 107 -4.51 -10.77 2.60
CA ARG A 107 -5.53 -11.62 1.99
C ARG A 107 -6.16 -11.06 0.72
N THR A 108 -6.14 -9.73 0.51
CA THR A 108 -6.70 -9.09 -0.68
C THR A 108 -5.67 -8.91 -1.79
N LEU A 109 -4.40 -9.21 -1.52
CA LEU A 109 -3.32 -9.00 -2.47
C LEU A 109 -3.02 -10.27 -3.27
N PRO A 110 -2.84 -10.16 -4.60
CA PRO A 110 -2.28 -11.25 -5.38
C PRO A 110 -0.91 -11.65 -4.83
N HIS A 111 -0.61 -12.94 -4.83
CA HIS A 111 0.69 -13.46 -4.42
C HIS A 111 1.23 -14.45 -5.45
N LYS A 112 2.56 -14.54 -5.52
CA LYS A 112 3.27 -15.42 -6.47
C LYS A 112 4.49 -16.03 -5.79
N ARG A 113 4.98 -17.13 -6.37
CA ARG A 113 6.27 -17.72 -6.03
C ARG A 113 7.34 -17.17 -6.97
N HIS A 114 8.48 -16.73 -6.44
CA HIS A 114 9.63 -16.34 -7.24
C HIS A 114 10.33 -17.59 -7.79
N PRO A 115 10.64 -17.65 -9.10
CA PRO A 115 11.13 -18.88 -9.74
C PRO A 115 12.55 -19.29 -9.32
N THR A 116 13.39 -18.34 -8.91
CA THR A 116 14.81 -18.58 -8.67
C THR A 116 15.12 -18.96 -7.22
N THR A 117 14.93 -18.09 -6.22
CA THR A 117 15.27 -18.43 -4.81
C THR A 117 14.60 -17.58 -3.73
N LEU A 118 14.01 -16.42 -4.06
CA LEU A 118 13.55 -15.43 -3.07
C LEU A 118 12.28 -15.82 -2.30
N GLY A 119 11.74 -17.03 -2.52
CA GLY A 119 10.52 -17.50 -1.87
C GLY A 119 9.25 -16.92 -2.50
N GLN A 120 8.26 -16.61 -1.67
CA GLN A 120 6.97 -16.08 -2.06
C GLN A 120 6.91 -14.56 -1.85
N TYR A 121 6.10 -13.87 -2.67
CA TYR A 121 5.90 -12.43 -2.57
C TYR A 121 4.45 -12.03 -2.85
N TYR A 122 4.08 -10.89 -2.30
CA TYR A 122 2.85 -10.19 -2.62
C TYR A 122 3.09 -9.22 -3.78
N VAL A 123 2.11 -9.09 -4.65
CA VAL A 123 2.06 -8.05 -5.69
C VAL A 123 1.16 -6.95 -5.19
N MET A 124 1.75 -5.77 -4.99
CA MET A 124 1.01 -4.57 -4.62
C MET A 124 0.95 -3.64 -5.81
N ARG A 125 -0.25 -3.12 -6.07
CA ARG A 125 -0.50 -2.11 -7.11
C ARG A 125 -1.11 -0.90 -6.42
N LEU A 126 -0.47 0.24 -6.57
CA LEU A 126 -0.94 1.49 -5.98
C LEU A 126 -1.31 2.43 -7.11
N SER A 127 -2.50 3.03 -7.02
CA SER A 127 -2.86 4.19 -7.81
C SER A 127 -2.53 5.43 -7.02
N TRP A 128 -1.92 6.43 -7.65
CA TRP A 128 -1.70 7.73 -7.02
C TRP A 128 -2.80 8.74 -7.34
N ALA A 129 -3.84 8.38 -8.11
CA ALA A 129 -4.98 9.28 -8.29
C ALA A 129 -5.64 9.61 -6.93
N PRO A 130 -6.07 10.86 -6.69
CA PRO A 130 -6.09 12.00 -7.61
C PRO A 130 -4.82 12.90 -7.54
N HIS A 131 -3.72 12.42 -7.00
CA HIS A 131 -2.50 13.22 -6.79
C HIS A 131 -1.68 13.39 -8.07
N ASP A 132 -1.27 14.63 -8.35
CA ASP A 132 -0.38 14.97 -9.46
C ASP A 132 1.09 14.78 -9.06
N VAL A 133 1.59 13.58 -9.36
CA VAL A 133 2.95 13.15 -8.96
C VAL A 133 3.91 13.04 -10.15
N LEU A 134 3.47 13.36 -11.37
CA LEU A 134 4.31 13.25 -12.56
C LEU A 134 5.52 14.18 -12.47
N GLU A 135 6.67 13.69 -12.96
CA GLU A 135 7.97 14.38 -12.95
C GLU A 135 8.50 14.74 -11.55
N ARG A 136 7.84 14.29 -10.48
CA ARG A 136 8.24 14.54 -9.09
C ARG A 136 9.01 13.35 -8.52
N GLU A 137 9.95 13.65 -7.63
CA GLU A 137 10.55 12.63 -6.78
C GLU A 137 9.58 12.28 -5.64
N VAL A 138 9.24 11.00 -5.57
CA VAL A 138 8.38 10.45 -4.52
C VAL A 138 9.12 9.40 -3.72
N GLU A 139 8.79 9.32 -2.43
CA GLU A 139 9.30 8.30 -1.52
C GLU A 139 8.16 7.44 -0.99
N PHE A 140 8.33 6.12 -1.04
CA PHE A 140 7.42 5.13 -0.49
C PHE A 140 8.05 4.49 0.74
N ILE A 141 7.31 4.44 1.83
CA ILE A 141 7.66 3.69 3.03
C ILE A 141 6.63 2.58 3.18
N VAL A 142 7.03 1.35 2.89
CA VAL A 142 6.17 0.17 3.07
C VAL A 142 6.45 -0.41 4.44
N SER A 143 5.39 -0.62 5.20
CA SER A 143 5.42 -1.36 6.46
C SER A 143 4.40 -2.49 6.44
N TYR A 144 4.65 -3.49 7.28
CA TYR A 144 3.78 -4.63 7.48
C TYR A 144 3.41 -4.69 8.96
N GLU A 145 2.12 -4.74 9.24
CA GLU A 145 1.55 -4.96 10.56
C GLU A 145 1.03 -6.39 10.65
N ASP A 146 1.56 -7.18 11.59
CA ASP A 146 1.07 -8.54 11.82
C ASP A 146 -0.25 -8.54 12.62
N PRO A 147 -0.94 -9.69 12.74
CA PRO A 147 -2.20 -9.77 13.48
C PRO A 147 -2.06 -9.51 14.98
N ALA A 148 -0.84 -9.47 15.53
CA ALA A 148 -0.58 -9.06 16.90
C ALA A 148 -0.32 -7.54 17.04
N GLY A 149 -0.42 -6.78 15.95
CA GLY A 149 -0.21 -5.33 15.90
C GLY A 149 1.27 -4.92 15.81
N ARG A 150 2.19 -5.85 15.57
CA ARG A 150 3.63 -5.53 15.45
C ARG A 150 3.93 -5.03 14.05
N LYS A 151 4.58 -3.87 13.97
CA LYS A 151 5.00 -3.26 12.70
C LYS A 151 6.45 -3.57 12.36
N THR A 152 6.68 -4.00 11.14
CA THR A 152 8.01 -4.13 10.53
C THR A 152 8.09 -3.18 9.34
N PHE A 153 9.13 -2.34 9.31
CA PHE A 153 9.32 -1.33 8.26
C PHE A 153 10.30 -1.83 7.20
N GLY A 154 9.98 -1.61 5.94
CA GLY A 154 10.89 -1.78 4.83
C GLY A 154 11.80 -0.57 4.65
N GLN A 155 12.82 -0.73 3.82
CA GLN A 155 13.66 0.39 3.41
C GLN A 155 12.84 1.34 2.51
N PRO A 156 12.99 2.67 2.67
CA PRO A 156 12.32 3.63 1.79
C PRO A 156 12.74 3.44 0.32
N ILE A 157 11.77 3.51 -0.59
CA ILE A 157 12.01 3.50 -2.03
C ILE A 157 11.84 4.91 -2.55
N ARG A 158 12.84 5.40 -3.28
CA ARG A 158 12.80 6.70 -3.95
C ARG A 158 12.74 6.49 -5.45
N ILE A 159 11.87 7.25 -6.10
CA ILE A 159 11.70 7.16 -7.54
C ILE A 159 11.23 8.52 -8.08
N ILE A 160 11.71 8.86 -9.27
CA ILE A 160 11.16 9.97 -10.05
C ILE A 160 10.07 9.38 -10.92
N VAL A 161 8.86 9.92 -10.83
CA VAL A 161 7.75 9.49 -11.69
C VAL A 161 7.98 10.07 -13.08
N PRO A 162 8.07 9.26 -14.15
CA PRO A 162 8.24 9.78 -15.49
C PRO A 162 6.93 10.41 -15.95
N LYS A 163 7.05 11.31 -16.93
CA LYS A 163 5.90 11.91 -17.59
C LYS A 163 5.12 10.89 -18.43
N GLU A 164 5.84 10.00 -19.11
CA GLU A 164 5.34 9.00 -20.05
C GLU A 164 6.12 7.68 -19.86
N VAL A 165 5.48 6.53 -20.11
CA VAL A 165 6.07 5.20 -19.84
C VAL A 165 6.10 4.24 -21.03
N PHE A 166 5.68 4.71 -22.20
CA PHE A 166 5.68 3.97 -23.46
C PHE A 166 6.35 4.79 -24.57
#